data_AF-A0A661WX85-F1
#
_entry.id   AF-A0A661WX85-F1
#
_cell.length_a   1.000
_cell.length_b   1.000
_cell.length_c   1.000
_cell.angle_alpha   90.00
_cell.angle_beta   90.00
_cell.angle_gamma   90.00
#
_symmetry.space_group_name_H-M   'P 1'
#
loop_
_entity.id
_entity.type
_entity.pdbx_description
1 polymer ?
#
loop_
_entity_poly.entity_id
_entity_poly.type
_entity_poly.pdbx_seq_one_letter_code
_entity_poly.pdbx_strand_id
1 'polypeptide(L)' 'EGLKGDEILLEARIIRVADTLEAMTSNRPYRPAFGIDRALEEIKKNKGILYDPKVVEACIRLFEKGFRFE' A
#
# COMPACT_ATOMS: atom_id res chain seq x y z
N GLU A 1 -8.13 4.59 22.40
CA GLU A 1 -7.81 3.29 21.75
C GLU A 1 -7.97 3.44 20.24
N GLY A 2 -7.29 2.62 19.43
CA GLY A 2 -7.37 2.68 17.96
C GLY A 2 -8.23 1.55 17.39
N LEU A 3 -8.94 1.83 16.30
CA LEU A 3 -9.77 0.87 15.57
C LEU A 3 -8.92 -0.27 14.98
N LYS A 4 -9.46 -1.49 14.92
CA LYS A 4 -8.76 -2.67 14.41
C LYS A 4 -9.59 -3.43 13.39
N GLY A 5 -8.92 -4.00 12.39
CA GLY A 5 -9.52 -4.94 11.45
C GLY A 5 -10.80 -4.39 10.81
N ASP A 6 -11.91 -5.10 11.01
CA ASP A 6 -13.21 -4.77 10.43
C ASP A 6 -13.93 -3.58 11.11
N GLU A 7 -13.41 -3.08 12.23
CA GLU A 7 -13.85 -1.78 12.78
C GLU A 7 -13.40 -0.61 11.89
N ILE A 8 -12.42 -0.84 11.01
CA ILE A 8 -11.95 0.13 10.03
C ILE A 8 -12.75 -0.06 8.74
N LEU A 9 -13.38 1.01 8.26
CA LEU A 9 -14.07 1.04 6.97
C LEU A 9 -13.18 0.50 5.86
N LEU A 10 -13.77 -0.28 4.94
CA LEU A 10 -13.03 -0.89 3.83
C LEU A 10 -12.29 0.17 3.00
N GLU A 11 -12.95 1.29 2.74
CA GLU A 11 -12.43 2.46 2.02
C GLU A 11 -11.19 3.03 2.72
N ALA A 12 -11.22 3.13 4.05
CA ALA A 12 -10.06 3.60 4.82
C ALA A 12 -8.90 2.60 4.77
N ARG A 13 -9.18 1.29 4.79
CA ARG A 13 -8.16 0.23 4.58
C ARG A 13 -7.54 0.32 3.20
N ILE A 14 -8.33 0.62 2.16
CA ILE A 14 -7.87 0.84 0.77
C ILE A 14 -6.97 2.07 0.69
N ILE A 15 -7.43 3.22 1.19
CA ILE A 15 -6.69 4.48 1.17
C ILE A 15 -5.34 4.32 1.87
N ARG A 16 -5.30 3.63 3.02
CA ARG A 16 -4.06 3.40 3.76
C ARG A 16 -2.97 2.69 2.93
N VAL A 17 -3.35 1.67 2.14
CA VAL A 17 -2.40 0.96 1.27
C VAL A 17 -1.99 1.86 0.09
N ALA A 18 -2.96 2.54 -0.54
CA ALA A 18 -2.69 3.42 -1.67
C ALA A 18 -1.75 4.58 -1.30
N ASP A 19 -2.03 5.29 -0.21
CA ASP A 19 -1.24 6.42 0.30
C ASP A 19 0.18 5.99 0.67
N THR A 20 0.34 4.84 1.35
CA THR A 20 1.67 4.30 1.66
C THR A 20 2.46 4.06 0.37
N LEU A 21 1.83 3.41 -0.61
CA LEU A 21 2.51 3.00 -1.83
C LEU A 21 2.92 4.23 -2.67
N GLU A 22 2.03 5.22 -2.82
CA GLU A 22 2.35 6.51 -3.45
C GLU A 22 3.47 7.24 -2.70
N ALA A 23 3.43 7.27 -1.36
CA ALA A 23 4.48 7.86 -0.55
C ALA A 23 5.84 7.15 -0.73
N MET A 24 5.84 5.85 -1.02
CA MET A 24 7.04 5.06 -1.28
C MET A 24 7.57 5.23 -2.71
N THR A 25 6.70 5.40 -3.69
CA THR A 25 7.08 5.53 -5.11
C THR A 25 7.33 6.97 -5.55
N SER A 26 6.88 7.96 -4.78
CA SER A 26 7.10 9.38 -5.09
C SER A 26 8.44 9.91 -4.60
N ASN A 27 9.05 10.80 -5.39
CA ASN A 27 10.18 11.60 -4.94
C ASN A 27 9.72 12.65 -3.92
N ARG A 28 10.45 12.76 -2.81
CA ARG A 28 10.25 13.80 -1.79
C ARG A 28 11.53 14.61 -1.63
N PRO A 29 11.47 15.89 -1.19
CA PRO A 29 12.64 16.78 -1.11
C PRO A 29 13.86 16.18 -0.38
N TYR A 30 13.65 15.25 0.57
CA TYR A 30 14.69 14.60 1.36
C TYR A 30 14.78 13.09 1.17
N ARG A 31 14.02 12.51 0.25
CA ARG A 31 13.95 11.07 0.06
C ARG A 31 13.65 10.72 -1.39
N PRO A 32 14.57 10.07 -2.12
CA PRO A 32 14.26 9.58 -3.45
C PRO A 32 13.14 8.51 -3.39
N ALA A 33 12.46 8.34 -4.51
CA ALA A 33 11.54 7.23 -4.73
C ALA A 33 12.26 5.89 -4.51
N PHE A 34 11.61 4.96 -3.82
CA PHE A 34 12.17 3.64 -3.55
C PHE A 34 11.96 2.64 -4.71
N GLY A 35 11.23 3.05 -5.74
CA GLY A 35 10.78 2.17 -6.83
C GLY A 35 9.54 1.36 -6.44
N ILE A 36 8.82 0.89 -7.46
CA ILE A 36 7.55 0.17 -7.27
C ILE A 36 7.76 -1.20 -6.60
N ASP A 37 8.79 -1.94 -7.01
CA ASP A 37 9.03 -3.29 -6.51
C ASP A 37 9.27 -3.31 -5.00
N ARG A 38 10.07 -2.34 -4.51
CA ARG A 38 10.35 -2.18 -3.09
C ARG A 38 9.12 -1.73 -2.30
N ALA A 39 8.27 -0.88 -2.89
CA ALA A 39 7.02 -0.48 -2.27
C ALA A 39 6.05 -1.67 -2.14
N LEU A 40 5.94 -2.50 -3.19
CA LEU A 40 5.14 -3.72 -3.17
C LEU A 40 5.66 -4.75 -2.16
N GLU A 41 6.98 -4.90 -2.05
CA GLU A 41 7.60 -5.78 -1.05
C GLU A 41 7.27 -5.34 0.38
N GLU A 42 7.33 -4.04 0.67
CA GLU A 42 7.07 -3.51 2.01
C GLU A 42 5.61 -3.70 2.44
N ILE A 43 4.64 -3.41 1.56
CA ILE A 43 3.22 -3.66 1.89
C ILE A 43 2.93 -5.15 2.04
N LYS A 44 3.62 -6.01 1.27
CA LYS A 44 3.50 -7.47 1.36
C LYS A 44 4.07 -7.99 2.69
N LYS A 45 5.22 -7.46 3.13
CA LYS A 45 5.86 -7.81 4.40
C LYS A 45 4.99 -7.47 5.61
N ASN A 46 4.27 -6.36 5.57
CA ASN A 46 3.41 -5.89 6.66
C ASN A 46 1.94 -6.32 6.51
N LYS A 47 1.63 -7.21 5.57
CA LYS A 47 0.29 -7.75 5.32
C LYS A 47 -0.24 -8.47 6.56
N GLY A 48 -1.44 -8.11 7.02
CA GLY A 48 -2.06 -8.67 8.22
C GLY A 48 -1.56 -8.10 9.54
N ILE A 49 -0.55 -7.21 9.50
CA ILE A 49 -0.04 -6.49 10.67
C ILE A 49 -0.46 -5.03 10.60
N LEU A 50 -0.03 -4.33 9.55
CA LEU A 50 -0.34 -2.90 9.33
C LEU A 50 -1.40 -2.69 8.25
N TYR A 51 -1.61 -3.68 7.39
CA TYR A 51 -2.48 -3.58 6.23
C TYR A 51 -3.44 -4.75 6.17
N ASP A 52 -4.62 -4.49 5.64
CA ASP A 52 -5.61 -5.53 5.39
C ASP A 52 -5.10 -6.50 4.30
N PRO A 53 -5.09 -7.82 4.55
CA PRO A 53 -4.62 -8.80 3.58
C PRO A 53 -5.33 -8.74 2.23
N LYS A 54 -6.65 -8.53 2.22
CA LYS A 54 -7.45 -8.49 0.98
C LYS A 54 -7.10 -7.26 0.14
N VAL A 55 -6.86 -6.13 0.81
CA VAL A 55 -6.47 -4.87 0.14
C VAL A 55 -5.07 -4.98 -0.45
N VAL A 56 -4.10 -5.52 0.30
CA VAL A 56 -2.72 -5.72 -0.21
C VAL A 56 -2.72 -6.63 -1.43
N GLU A 57 -3.46 -7.74 -1.38
CA GLU A 57 -3.56 -8.67 -2.51
C GLU A 57 -4.26 -8.05 -3.73
N ALA A 58 -5.29 -7.23 -3.51
CA ALA A 58 -5.92 -6.48 -4.60
C ALA A 58 -4.95 -5.49 -5.24
N CYS A 59 -4.15 -4.78 -4.44
CA CYS A 59 -3.13 -3.85 -4.90
C CYS A 59 -2.04 -4.56 -5.72
N ILE A 60 -1.48 -5.66 -5.22
CA ILE A 60 -0.45 -6.43 -5.95
C ILE A 60 -1.00 -6.92 -7.31
N ARG A 61 -2.21 -7.49 -7.32
CA ARG A 61 -2.86 -7.95 -8.56
C ARG A 61 -3.08 -6.82 -9.58
N LEU A 62 -3.29 -5.59 -9.12
CA LEU A 62 -3.43 -4.42 -10.00
C LEU A 62 -2.12 -4.13 -10.75
N PHE A 63 -0.99 -4.18 -10.05
CA PHE A 63 0.34 -3.98 -10.67
C PHE A 63 0.73 -5.16 -11.58
N GLU A 64 0.40 -6.40 -11.21
CA GLU A 64 0.58 -7.58 -12.08
C GLU A 64 -0.20 -7.46 -13.40
N LYS A 65 -1.35 -6.77 -13.39
CA LYS A 65 -2.14 -6.46 -14.58
C LYS A 65 -1.59 -5.30 -15.42
N GLY A 66 -0.45 -4.73 -15.04
CA GLY A 66 0.25 -3.70 -15.81
C GLY A 66 -0.10 -2.27 -15.45
N PHE A 67 -0.73 -2.03 -14.29
CA PHE A 67 -0.90 -0.66 -13.79
C PHE A 67 0.45 0.03 -13.59
N ARG A 68 0.51 1.32 -13.93
CA ARG A 68 1.68 2.19 -13.72
C ARG A 68 1.19 3.54 -13.21
N PHE A 69 1.97 4.15 -12.32
CA PHE A 69 1.82 5.56 -12.03
C PHE A 69 2.31 6.32 -13.27
N GLU A 70 1.43 7.14 -13.85
CA GLU A 70 1.74 8.00 -15.01
C GLU A 70 2.84 9.01 -14.69
#